data_AF-A0A1F8RQC5-F1
#
_entry.id   AF-A0A1F8RQC5-F1
#
_cell.length_a   1.000
_cell.length_b   1.000
_cell.length_c   1.000
_cell.angle_alpha   90.00
_cell.angle_beta   90.00
_cell.angle_gamma   90.00
#
_symmetry.space_group_name_H-M   'P 1'
#
loop_
_entity.id
_entity.type
_entity.pdbx_description
1 polymer ?
#
loop_
_entity_poly.entity_id
_entity_poly.type
_entity_poly.pdbx_seq_one_letter_code
_entity_poly.pdbx_strand_id
1 'polypeptide(L)' 'MTTPAEYETALREAERELAQAATAEDVRRIWRKHFGTLGHRALGRLLLGRSAGELLTRRAGRSEGD' A
#
# COMPACT_ATOMS: atom_id res chain seq x y z
N MET A 1 10.76 -11.14 -6.58
CA MET A 1 11.17 -10.19 -5.53
C MET A 1 10.72 -8.81 -5.98
N THR A 2 9.82 -8.17 -5.24
CA THR A 2 9.43 -6.77 -5.52
C THR A 2 10.54 -5.85 -5.03
N THR A 3 11.07 -4.99 -5.91
CA THR A 3 12.08 -4.01 -5.51
C THR A 3 11.47 -2.95 -4.57
N PRO A 4 12.30 -2.24 -3.77
CA PRO A 4 11.82 -1.15 -2.93
C PRO A 4 11.07 -0.07 -3.73
N ALA A 5 11.56 0.25 -4.94
CA ALA A 5 10.95 1.24 -5.83
C ALA A 5 9.60 0.78 -6.38
N GLU A 6 9.48 -0.49 -6.78
CA GLU A 6 8.19 -1.06 -7.21
C GLU A 6 7.18 -1.08 -6.06
N TYR A 7 7.62 -1.40 -4.84
CA TYR A 7 6.75 -1.38 -3.68
C TYR A 7 6.25 0.04 -3.37
N GLU A 8 7.15 1.03 -3.37
CA GLU A 8 6.76 2.43 -3.16
C GLU A 8 5.76 2.90 -4.21
N THR A 9 6.02 2.57 -5.48
CA THR A 9 5.14 2.92 -6.59
C THR A 9 3.75 2.30 -6.40
N ALA A 10 3.69 1.00 -6.12
CA ALA A 10 2.44 0.30 -5.86
C ALA A 10 1.70 0.87 -4.65
N LEU A 11 2.40 1.28 -3.59
CA LEU A 11 1.80 1.82 -2.39
C LEU A 11 1.15 3.19 -2.64
N ARG A 12 1.85 4.09 -3.36
CA ARG A 12 1.31 5.40 -3.77
C ARG A 12 0.18 5.28 -4.79
N GLU A 13 0.23 4.26 -5.65
CA GLU A 13 -0.85 3.97 -6.59
C GLU A 13 -2.10 3.45 -5.87
N ALA A 14 -1.92 2.46 -4.99
CA ALA A 14 -2.99 1.91 -4.17
C ALA A 14 -3.66 2.97 -3.28
N GLU A 15 -2.90 3.88 -2.67
CA GLU A 15 -3.45 5.00 -1.91
C GLU A 15 -4.38 5.89 -2.76
N ARG A 16 -3.93 6.28 -3.95
CA ARG A 16 -4.72 7.11 -4.87
C ARG A 16 -5.97 6.41 -5.39
N GLU A 17 -5.84 5.13 -5.74
CA GLU A 17 -6.98 4.33 -6.20
C GLU A 17 -8.00 4.09 -5.08
N LEU A 18 -7.54 3.77 -3.85
CA LEU A 18 -8.41 3.57 -2.69
C LEU A 18 -9.12 4.85 -2.28
N ALA A 19 -8.46 6.02 -2.39
CA ALA A 19 -9.09 7.31 -2.13
C ALA A 19 -10.22 7.66 -3.13
N GLN A 20 -10.15 7.12 -4.35
CA GLN A 20 -11.18 7.31 -5.39
C GLN A 20 -12.23 6.19 -5.40
N ALA A 21 -12.04 5.13 -4.61
CA ALA A 21 -12.94 3.99 -4.57
C ALA A 21 -14.29 4.40 -3.96
N ALA A 22 -15.34 4.40 -4.77
CA ALA A 22 -16.69 4.76 -4.33
C ALA A 22 -17.49 3.55 -3.80
N THR A 23 -17.09 2.33 -4.18
CA THR A 23 -17.83 1.12 -3.85
C THR A 23 -16.95 0.06 -3.19
N ALA A 24 -17.58 -0.84 -2.43
CA ALA A 24 -16.89 -2.01 -1.88
C ALA A 24 -16.27 -2.90 -2.99
N GLU A 25 -16.84 -2.88 -4.19
CA GLU A 25 -16.33 -3.63 -5.33
C GLU A 25 -15.05 -3.01 -5.91
N ASP A 26 -14.98 -1.68 -5.98
CA ASP A 26 -13.75 -0.95 -6.32
C ASP A 26 -12.63 -1.27 -5.36
N VAL A 27 -12.92 -1.22 -4.05
CA VAL A 27 -11.96 -1.59 -3.01
C VAL A 27 -11.45 -3.02 -3.23
N ARG A 28 -12.33 -3.99 -3.48
CA ARG A 28 -11.91 -5.39 -3.74
C ARG A 28 -11.08 -5.53 -5.02
N ARG A 29 -11.38 -4.76 -6.07
CA ARG A 29 -10.62 -4.75 -7.32
C ARG A 29 -9.21 -4.22 -7.10
N ILE A 30 -9.09 -3.07 -6.44
CA ILE A 30 -7.81 -2.44 -6.10
C ILE A 30 -7.01 -3.35 -5.15
N TRP A 31 -7.69 -3.97 -4.18
CA TRP A 31 -7.08 -4.92 -3.26
C TRP A 31 -6.43 -6.09 -4.01
N ARG A 32 -7.16 -6.74 -4.93
CA ARG A 32 -6.62 -7.86 -5.73
C ARG A 32 -5.45 -7.44 -6.61
N LYS A 33 -5.52 -6.25 -7.23
CA LYS A 33 -4.46 -5.69 -8.08
C LYS A 33 -3.13 -5.54 -7.33
N HIS A 34 -3.19 -5.03 -6.10
CA HIS A 34 -1.99 -4.70 -5.33
C HIS A 34 -1.58 -5.75 -4.28
N PHE A 35 -2.42 -6.76 -4.03
CA PHE A 35 -2.19 -7.76 -2.99
C PHE A 35 -0.85 -8.50 -3.15
N GLY A 36 -0.49 -8.86 -4.39
CA GLY A 36 0.77 -9.55 -4.68
C GLY A 36 2.02 -8.74 -4.36
N THR A 37 1.91 -7.41 -4.40
CA THR A 37 3.03 -6.47 -4.22
C THR A 37 3.10 -5.92 -2.80
N LEU A 38 1.94 -5.54 -2.22
CA LEU A 38 1.85 -4.82 -0.94
C LEU A 38 1.48 -5.73 0.24
N GLY A 39 0.69 -6.77 -0.01
CA GLY A 39 0.13 -7.65 1.01
C GLY A 39 -1.00 -7.03 1.84
N HIS A 40 -1.69 -7.87 2.62
CA HIS A 40 -2.90 -7.48 3.37
C HIS A 40 -2.62 -6.33 4.37
N ARG A 41 -1.49 -6.34 5.09
CA ARG A 41 -1.23 -5.35 6.14
C ARG A 41 -1.10 -3.93 5.62
N ALA A 42 -0.43 -3.74 4.47
CA ALA A 42 -0.24 -2.42 3.90
C ALA A 42 -1.56 -1.87 3.34
N LEU A 43 -2.28 -2.70 2.58
CA LEU A 43 -3.60 -2.35 2.05
C LEU A 43 -4.63 -2.03 3.15
N GLY A 44 -4.66 -2.82 4.22
CA GLY A 44 -5.53 -2.55 5.36
C GLY A 44 -5.20 -1.23 6.05
N ARG A 45 -3.91 -0.86 6.16
CA ARG A 45 -3.53 0.44 6.74
C ARG A 45 -3.90 1.61 5.84
N LEU A 46 -3.73 1.48 4.53
CA LEU A 46 -4.18 2.50 3.56
C LEU A 46 -5.69 2.77 3.70
N LEU A 47 -6.50 1.71 3.80
CA LEU A 47 -7.95 1.83 4.01
C LEU A 47 -8.34 2.46 5.35
N LEU A 48 -7.53 2.29 6.39
CA LEU A 48 -7.73 2.93 7.68
C LEU A 48 -7.25 4.41 7.70
N GLY A 49 -6.86 4.96 6.54
CA GLY A 49 -6.46 6.37 6.40
C GLY A 49 -4.99 6.63 6.74
N ARG A 50 -4.14 5.61 6.85
CA ARG A 50 -2.68 5.82 6.94
C ARG A 50 -2.11 6.10 5.56
N SER A 51 -1.33 7.16 5.45
CA SER A 51 -0.74 7.53 4.17
C SER A 51 0.40 6.59 3.75
N ALA A 52 0.62 6.48 2.44
CA ALA A 52 1.72 5.71 1.87
C ALA A 52 3.08 6.17 2.43
N GLY A 53 3.27 7.48 2.62
CA GLY A 53 4.48 8.06 3.22
C GLY A 53 4.79 7.50 4.62
N GLU A 54 3.80 7.44 5.52
CA GLU A 54 3.99 6.93 6.88
C GLU A 54 4.38 5.44 6.90
N LEU A 55 3.82 4.67 5.96
CA LEU A 55 4.10 3.26 5.80
C LEU A 55 5.52 3.01 5.26
N LEU A 56 5.99 3.87 4.35
CA LEU A 56 7.36 3.84 3.81
C LEU A 56 8.39 4.22 4.88
N THR A 57 8.15 5.30 5.63
CA THR A 57 9.03 5.72 6.74
C THR A 57 9.17 4.61 7.79
N ARG A 58 8.07 3.94 8.15
CA ARG A 58 8.12 2.78 9.07
C ARG A 58 8.90 1.59 8.51
N ARG A 59 8.90 1.40 7.20
CA ARG A 59 9.67 0.32 6.55
C ARG A 59 11.15 0.66 6.52
N ALA A 60 11.51 1.89 6.16
CA ALA A 60 12.88 2.38 6.18
C ALA A 60 13.50 2.29 7.58
N GLY A 61 12.77 2.73 8.62
CA GLY A 61 13.24 2.64 10.00
C GLY A 61 13.35 1.22 10.57
N ARG A 62 12.83 0.19 9.88
CA ARG A 62 13.04 -1.22 10.23
C ARG A 62 14.26 -1.82 9.51
N SER A 63 14.67 -1.26 8.37
CA SER A 63 15.87 -1.67 7.64
C SER A 63 17.17 -1.09 8.22
N GLU A 64 17.09 -0.05 9.05
CA GLU A 64 18.26 0.62 9.66
C GLU A 64 18.60 0.10 11.07
N GLY A 65 17.97 -1.00 11.50
CA GLY A 65 18.13 -1.58 12.85
C GLY A 65 18.58 -3.04 12.86
N ASP A 66 19.31 -3.48 11.83
CA ASP A 66 20.01 -4.78 11.78
C ASP A 66 21.52 -4.55 11.62
#